data_AF-A0A7M5VGX2-F1
#
_entry.id   AF-A0A7M5VGX2-F1
#
_cell.length_a   1.000
_cell.length_b   1.000
_cell.length_c   1.000
_cell.angle_alpha   90.00
_cell.angle_beta   90.00
_cell.angle_gamma   90.00
#
_symmetry.space_group_name_H-M   'P 1'
#
loop_
_entity.id
_entity.type
_entity.pdbx_description
1 polymer ?
#
loop_
_entity_poly.entity_id
_entity_poly.type
_entity_poly.pdbx_seq_one_letter_code
_entity_poly.pdbx_strand_id
1 'polypeptide(L)'
;ITTGTDTVESGKIFCEKALSSMSDAGLQLRKWTSNDAELQEFFSFKEPPLQPKCIEDDSSFAQSQFQSQDECKRVLGVEWDISKDVFVFRFDSFLERVER
;
A
#
# COMPACT_ATOMS: atom_id res chain seq x y z
N ILE A 1 -3.43 6.50 9.00
CA ILE A 1 -3.48 7.94 9.29
C ILE A 1 -3.86 8.06 10.75
N THR A 2 -2.98 8.57 11.60
CA THR A 2 -3.29 8.83 13.01
C THR A 2 -3.66 10.29 13.19
N THR A 3 -4.87 10.55 13.65
CA THR A 3 -5.37 11.89 14.00
C THR A 3 -5.67 11.88 15.50
N GLY A 4 -4.79 12.44 16.33
CA GLY A 4 -4.99 12.48 17.78
C GLY A 4 -3.73 12.51 18.66
N THR A 5 -2.55 12.77 18.11
CA THR A 5 -1.36 13.06 18.90
C THR A 5 -1.26 14.56 19.13
N ASP A 6 -1.47 15.00 20.37
CA ASP A 6 -1.56 16.42 20.71
C ASP A 6 -0.18 17.10 20.80
N THR A 7 0.90 16.31 20.86
CA THR A 7 2.28 16.80 20.96
C THR A 7 3.25 16.05 20.04
N VAL A 8 4.31 16.72 19.62
CA VAL A 8 5.40 16.14 18.78
C VAL A 8 6.05 14.95 19.49
N GLU A 9 6.30 15.02 20.79
CA GLU A 9 6.86 13.91 21.58
C GLU A 9 5.96 12.69 21.57
N SER A 10 4.64 12.88 21.72
CA SER A 10 3.69 11.76 21.65
C SER A 10 3.68 11.11 20.26
N GLY A 11 3.84 11.91 19.20
CA GLY A 11 3.99 11.43 17.83
C GLY A 11 5.26 10.59 17.63
N LYS A 12 6.40 11.02 18.21
CA LYS A 12 7.66 10.27 18.17
C LYS A 12 7.53 8.90 18.87
N ILE A 13 6.98 8.88 20.09
CA ILE A 13 6.77 7.65 20.86
C ILE A 13 5.82 6.70 20.13
N PHE A 14 4.73 7.22 19.58
CA PHE A 14 3.78 6.42 18.82
C PHE A 14 4.44 5.76 17.61
N CYS A 15 5.25 6.50 16.86
CA CYS A 15 5.97 5.98 15.70
C CYS A 15 6.93 4.86 16.08
N GLU A 16 7.71 5.01 17.16
CA GLU A 16 8.65 3.97 17.60
C GLU A 16 7.91 2.67 17.97
N LYS A 17 6.77 2.81 18.67
CA LYS A 17 5.93 1.67 18.99
C LYS A 17 5.36 1.00 17.74
N ALA A 18 4.86 1.80 16.79
CA ALA A 18 4.33 1.29 15.52
C ALA A 18 5.42 0.56 14.72
N LEU A 19 6.64 1.10 14.68
CA LEU A 19 7.77 0.51 13.97
C LEU A 19 8.19 -0.84 14.59
N SER A 20 8.25 -0.92 15.92
CA SER A 20 8.48 -2.18 16.64
C SER A 20 7.37 -3.19 16.34
N SER A 21 6.10 -2.80 16.46
CA SER A 21 4.98 -3.73 16.24
C SER A 21 4.91 -4.23 14.79
N MET A 22 5.26 -3.40 13.81
CA MET A 22 5.36 -3.87 12.41
C MET A 22 6.53 -4.84 12.23
N SER A 23 7.69 -4.53 12.80
CA SER A 23 8.86 -5.43 12.76
C SER A 23 8.56 -6.78 13.40
N ASP A 24 7.89 -6.79 14.56
CA ASP A 24 7.47 -8.01 15.26
C ASP A 24 6.48 -8.85 14.43
N ALA A 25 5.67 -8.19 13.60
CA ALA A 25 4.76 -8.83 12.65
C ALA A 25 5.45 -9.25 11.34
N GLY A 26 6.77 -9.08 11.20
CA GLY A 26 7.52 -9.35 9.97
C GLY A 26 7.27 -8.36 8.83
N LEU A 27 6.62 -7.22 9.14
CA LEU A 27 6.34 -6.15 8.20
C LEU A 27 7.40 -5.04 8.31
N GLN A 28 7.86 -4.54 7.16
CA GLN A 28 8.82 -3.44 7.13
C GLN A 28 8.12 -2.14 6.74
N LEU A 29 8.08 -1.19 7.69
CA LEU A 29 7.56 0.14 7.45
C LEU A 29 8.50 0.90 6.51
N ARG A 30 8.03 1.22 5.29
CA ARG A 30 8.86 1.85 4.24
C ARG A 30 8.85 3.37 4.26
N LYS A 31 7.73 3.97 4.68
CA LYS A 31 7.54 5.42 4.63
C LYS A 31 6.59 5.88 5.72
N TRP A 32 6.94 6.98 6.36
CA TRP A 32 6.04 7.71 7.26
C TRP A 32 5.71 9.07 6.66
N THR A 33 4.47 9.53 6.85
CA THR A 33 4.06 10.88 6.45
C THR A 33 3.35 11.55 7.61
N SER A 34 3.77 12.78 7.92
CA SER A 34 3.18 13.64 8.95
C SER A 34 2.84 14.99 8.33
N ASN A 35 1.84 15.67 8.86
CA ASN A 35 1.54 17.08 8.56
C ASN A 35 2.43 18.04 9.36
N ASP A 36 3.00 17.58 10.46
CA ASP A 36 3.95 18.32 11.29
C ASP A 36 5.37 18.23 10.74
N ALA A 37 6.03 19.38 10.58
CA ALA A 37 7.35 19.49 9.95
C ALA A 37 8.48 18.89 10.80
N GLU A 38 8.43 19.05 12.12
CA GLU A 38 9.45 18.49 13.03
C GLU A 38 9.39 16.96 13.04
N LEU A 39 8.17 16.44 12.98
CA LEU A 39 7.95 15.01 12.83
C LEU A 39 8.47 14.50 11.48
N GLN A 40 8.18 15.19 10.36
CA GLN A 40 8.71 14.80 9.05
C GLN A 40 10.24 14.72 9.01
N GLU A 41 10.92 15.69 9.61
CA GLU A 41 12.38 15.71 9.67
C GLU A 41 12.93 14.54 10.49
N PHE A 42 12.32 14.27 11.66
CA PHE A 42 12.67 13.12 12.49
C PHE A 42 12.51 11.79 11.75
N PHE A 43 11.50 11.67 10.89
CA PHE A 43 11.25 10.43 10.14
C PHE A 43 12.15 10.26 8.92
N SER A 44 12.47 11.34 8.20
CA SER A 44 13.33 11.29 7.02
C SER A 44 14.72 10.76 7.34
N PHE A 45 15.20 10.95 8.58
CA PHE A 45 16.50 10.45 9.04
C PHE A 45 16.52 8.95 9.39
N LYS A 46 15.36 8.36 9.74
CA LYS A 46 15.26 6.95 10.17
C LYS A 46 14.85 5.98 9.04
N GLU A 47 14.62 6.47 7.82
CA GLU A 47 14.26 5.59 6.70
C GLU A 47 15.46 4.69 6.34
N PRO A 48 15.31 3.35 6.40
CA PRO A 48 16.36 2.46 5.94
C PRO A 48 16.56 2.66 4.43
N PRO A 49 17.80 2.58 3.93
CA PRO A 49 18.08 2.74 2.52
C PRO A 49 17.23 1.76 1.72
N LEU A 50 16.62 2.26 0.63
CA LEU A 50 15.88 1.49 -0.36
C LEU A 50 16.78 0.39 -0.91
N GLN A 51 16.85 -0.76 -0.26
CA GLN A 51 17.32 -1.98 -0.87
C GLN A 51 16.08 -2.68 -1.42
N PRO A 52 15.84 -2.61 -2.74
CA PRO A 52 14.89 -3.52 -3.34
C PRO A 52 15.46 -4.92 -3.10
N LYS A 53 14.85 -5.68 -2.19
CA LYS A 53 14.94 -7.14 -2.27
C LYS A 53 14.25 -7.49 -3.58
N CYS A 54 15.04 -7.66 -4.63
CA CYS A 54 14.62 -8.38 -5.82
C CYS A 54 14.24 -9.78 -5.33
N ILE A 55 12.95 -10.01 -5.18
CA ILE A 55 12.43 -11.36 -4.91
C ILE A 55 12.54 -12.06 -6.26
N GLU A 56 13.55 -12.91 -6.42
CA GLU A 56 13.90 -13.59 -7.68
C GLU A 56 12.87 -14.63 -8.16
N ASP A 57 11.68 -14.68 -7.56
CA ASP A 57 10.61 -15.60 -7.96
C ASP A 57 9.34 -14.79 -8.24
N ASP A 58 9.29 -14.26 -9.46
CA ASP A 58 8.33 -13.26 -9.94
C ASP A 58 6.97 -13.89 -10.33
N SER A 59 6.52 -14.89 -9.56
CA SER A 59 5.11 -15.27 -9.55
C SER A 59 4.44 -14.47 -8.43
N SER A 60 3.68 -13.43 -8.77
CA SER A 60 2.94 -12.67 -7.76
C SER A 60 2.07 -13.63 -6.93
N PHE A 61 1.87 -13.33 -5.64
CA PHE A 61 0.99 -14.10 -4.76
C PHE A 61 -0.39 -14.37 -5.40
N ALA A 62 -0.85 -13.43 -6.23
CA ALA A 62 -2.05 -13.58 -7.04
C ALA A 62 -1.97 -14.76 -8.02
N GLN A 63 -0.87 -14.88 -8.78
CA GLN A 63 -0.67 -15.97 -9.74
C GLN A 63 -0.54 -17.34 -9.06
N SER A 64 0.03 -17.39 -7.85
CA SER A 64 0.17 -18.65 -7.11
C SER A 64 -1.14 -19.10 -6.43
N GLN A 65 -2.00 -18.17 -6.02
CA GLN A 65 -3.28 -18.49 -5.36
C GLN A 65 -4.43 -18.71 -6.35
N PHE A 66 -4.39 -18.09 -7.53
CA PHE A 66 -5.46 -18.16 -8.52
C PHE A 66 -4.99 -18.92 -9.76
N GLN A 67 -4.95 -20.25 -9.65
CA GLN A 67 -4.62 -21.14 -10.77
C GLN A 67 -5.61 -20.97 -11.93
N SER A 68 -5.20 -20.22 -12.95
CA SER A 68 -5.49 -20.34 -14.40
C SER A 68 -6.93 -20.48 -14.94
N GLN A 69 -7.99 -20.54 -14.13
CA GLN A 69 -9.35 -20.74 -14.67
C GLN A 69 -10.16 -19.46 -14.85
N ASP A 70 -9.85 -18.38 -14.12
CA ASP A 70 -10.50 -17.08 -14.27
C ASP A 70 -9.43 -15.99 -14.43
N GLU A 71 -9.23 -15.51 -15.66
CA GLU A 71 -8.27 -14.44 -15.96
C GLU A 71 -8.66 -13.11 -15.30
N CYS A 72 -9.96 -12.90 -15.09
CA CYS A 72 -10.52 -11.67 -14.52
C CYS A 72 -11.40 -11.97 -13.31
N LYS A 73 -11.09 -11.33 -12.16
CA LYS A 73 -11.91 -11.43 -10.93
C LYS A 73 -12.44 -10.08 -10.50
N ARG A 74 -13.66 -10.06 -9.96
CA ARG A 74 -14.22 -8.86 -9.34
C ARG A 74 -13.74 -8.76 -7.89
N VAL A 75 -12.92 -7.75 -7.60
CA VAL A 75 -12.39 -7.47 -6.26
C VAL A 75 -12.75 -6.04 -5.89
N LEU A 76 -13.41 -5.87 -4.74
CA LEU A 76 -13.87 -4.55 -4.25
C LEU A 76 -14.69 -3.75 -5.27
N GLY A 77 -15.45 -4.46 -6.12
CA GLY A 77 -16.31 -3.85 -7.13
C GLY A 77 -15.62 -3.52 -8.46
N VAL A 78 -14.29 -3.65 -8.55
CA VAL A 78 -13.48 -3.43 -9.76
C VAL A 78 -13.05 -4.78 -10.35
N GLU A 79 -12.87 -4.85 -11.66
CA GLU A 79 -12.34 -6.04 -12.32
C GLU A 79 -10.80 -6.03 -12.22
N TRP A 80 -10.22 -7.16 -11.86
CA TRP A 80 -8.77 -7.36 -11.76
C TRP A 80 -8.35 -8.45 -12.74
N ASP A 81 -7.51 -8.08 -13.70
CA ASP A 81 -6.81 -9.01 -14.59
C ASP A 81 -5.61 -9.56 -13.82
N ILE A 82 -5.75 -10.81 -13.38
CA ILE A 82 -4.77 -11.50 -12.54
C ILE A 82 -3.49 -11.80 -13.33
N SER A 83 -3.62 -12.05 -14.64
CA SER A 83 -2.50 -12.42 -15.50
C SER A 83 -1.51 -11.27 -15.66
N LYS A 84 -2.02 -10.05 -15.79
CA LYS A 84 -1.24 -8.82 -15.97
C LYS A 84 -1.04 -8.04 -14.67
N ASP A 85 -1.67 -8.48 -13.58
CA ASP A 85 -1.71 -7.80 -12.30
C ASP A 85 -2.19 -6.33 -12.42
N VAL A 86 -3.28 -6.11 -13.17
CA VAL A 86 -3.84 -4.77 -13.41
C VAL A 86 -5.33 -4.70 -13.09
N PHE A 87 -5.77 -3.59 -12.51
CA PHE A 87 -7.19 -3.29 -12.33
C PHE A 87 -7.77 -2.68 -13.62
N VAL A 88 -8.84 -3.28 -14.12
CA VAL A 88 -9.56 -2.86 -15.32
C VAL A 88 -10.82 -2.08 -14.90
N PHE A 89 -10.89 -0.83 -15.35
CA PHE A 89 -12.07 0.01 -15.19
C PHE A 89 -12.80 0.10 -16.54
N ARG A 90 -13.96 -0.55 -16.65
CA ARG A 90 -14.83 -0.40 -17.81
C ARG A 90 -15.82 0.73 -17.56
N PHE A 91 -15.76 1.76 -18.39
CA PHE A 91 -16.63 2.94 -18.33
C PHE A 91 -17.79 2.85 -19.34
N ASP A 92 -18.19 1.64 -19.73
CA ASP A 92 -19.17 1.39 -20.79
C ASP A 92 -20.52 2.10 -20.49
N SER A 93 -20.89 2.21 -19.22
CA SER A 93 -22.08 2.92 -18.74
C SER A 93 -21.95 4.45 -18.71
N PHE A 94 -20.75 5.00 -18.86
CA PHE A 94 -20.51 6.44 -18.91
C PHE A 94 -20.76 7.01 -20.31
N LEU A 95 -20.59 6.20 -21.36
CA LEU A 95 -20.80 6.59 -22.75
C LEU A 95 -22.28 6.77 -23.11
N GLU A 96 -23.20 6.01 -22.49
CA GLU A 96 -24.65 6.16 -22.72
C GLU A 96 -25.21 7.54 -22.31
N ARG A 97 -24.48 8.31 -21.52
CA ARG A 97 -24.89 9.66 -21.06
C ARG A 97 -24.40 10.80 -21.95
N VAL A 98 -23.49 10.55 -22.88
CA VAL A 98 -22.98 11.59 -23.80
C VAL A 98 -23.84 11.70 -25.07
N GLU A 99 -24.67 10.69 -25.36
CA GLU A 99 -25.56 10.65 -26.54
C GLU A 99 -27.04 10.96 -26.24
N ARG A 100 -27.37 11.58 -25.10
CA ARG A 100 -28.73 12.12 -24.81
C ARG A 100 -28.76 13.61 -24.59
#